data_AF-A0A934LHK6-F1
#
_entry.id   AF-A0A934LHK6-F1
#
_cell.length_a   1.000
_cell.length_b   1.000
_cell.length_c   1.000
_cell.angle_alpha   90.00
_cell.angle_beta   90.00
_cell.angle_gamma   90.00
#
_symmetry.space_group_name_H-M   'P 1'
#
loop_
_entity.id
_entity.type
_entity.pdbx_description
1 polymer ?
#
loop_
_entity_poly.entity_id
_entity_poly.type
_entity_poly.pdbx_seq_one_letter_code
_entity_poly.pdbx_strand_id
1 'polypeptide(L)'
;MDSYQEQQFSHFESLLSMWEGAYQCAVISYVGLKTAQGLRLLFGRVLLEPTHAGVSDTTFRFETEHLIAARFVSSATPTDIKSFLEKARNGEILTIDGAASLSIQVDGNLSTSFSPIHHPFVSEGPRLPSLRISGTSRHNLITSVTDSRALDWELKAAEAPFDNLDELLNQCNLPTQMQMGDSTTLEVVAKSPVLISDTS
;
A
#
# COMPACT_ATOMS: atom_id res chain seq x y z
N MET A 1 1.02 17.37 -9.00
CA MET A 1 -0.28 16.75 -9.32
C MET A 1 -0.99 17.62 -10.33
N ASP A 2 -1.47 17.02 -11.42
CA ASP A 2 -2.32 17.70 -12.40
C ASP A 2 -3.76 17.82 -11.86
N SER A 3 -4.53 18.76 -12.40
CA SER A 3 -5.93 19.05 -12.08
C SER A 3 -6.84 17.81 -12.03
N TYR A 4 -6.65 16.86 -12.95
CA TYR A 4 -7.40 15.60 -12.95
C TYR A 4 -7.04 14.70 -11.77
N GLN A 5 -5.76 14.58 -11.44
CA GLN A 5 -5.28 13.75 -10.32
C GLN A 5 -5.78 14.31 -8.98
N GLU A 6 -5.76 15.63 -8.84
CA GLU A 6 -6.30 16.33 -7.67
C GLU A 6 -7.79 16.08 -7.50
N GLN A 7 -8.55 16.07 -8.60
CA GLN A 7 -9.97 15.73 -8.59
C GLN A 7 -10.21 14.27 -8.15
N GLN A 8 -9.42 13.31 -8.66
CA GLN A 8 -9.53 11.90 -8.24
C GLN A 8 -9.27 11.73 -6.75
N PHE A 9 -8.26 12.41 -6.23
CA PHE A 9 -7.94 12.41 -4.81
C PHE A 9 -9.08 13.02 -3.98
N SER A 10 -9.58 14.18 -4.39
CA SER A 10 -10.67 14.89 -3.72
C SER A 10 -11.97 14.08 -3.68
N HIS A 11 -12.27 13.31 -4.74
CA HIS A 11 -13.43 12.42 -4.76
C HIS A 11 -13.29 11.29 -3.73
N PHE A 12 -12.08 10.74 -3.55
CA PHE A 12 -11.84 9.71 -2.53
C PHE A 12 -11.91 10.29 -1.11
N GLU A 13 -11.34 11.47 -0.88
CA GLU A 13 -11.49 12.20 0.40
C GLU A 13 -12.96 12.45 0.74
N SER A 14 -13.75 12.89 -0.26
CA SER A 14 -15.18 13.11 -0.10
C SER A 14 -15.92 11.81 0.28
N LEU A 15 -15.57 10.69 -0.36
CA LEU A 15 -16.11 9.38 0.00
C LEU A 15 -15.80 9.02 1.45
N LEU A 16 -14.54 9.13 1.88
CA LEU A 16 -14.13 8.81 3.24
C LEU A 16 -14.76 9.72 4.28
N SER A 17 -15.02 10.99 3.94
CA SER A 17 -15.72 11.92 4.84
C SER A 17 -17.15 11.49 5.16
N MET A 18 -17.85 10.83 4.22
CA MET A 18 -19.18 10.25 4.47
C MET A 18 -19.13 9.04 5.41
N TRP A 19 -17.96 8.43 5.58
CA TRP A 19 -17.70 7.27 6.43
C TRP A 19 -16.83 7.64 7.64
N GLU A 20 -16.80 8.91 8.00
CA GLU A 20 -16.02 9.39 9.14
C GLU A 20 -16.44 8.65 10.42
N GLY A 21 -15.45 8.13 11.15
CA GLY A 21 -15.69 7.35 12.37
C GLY A 21 -16.20 5.92 12.14
N ALA A 22 -16.42 5.50 10.89
CA ALA A 22 -16.83 4.13 10.59
C ALA A 22 -15.67 3.13 10.65
N TYR A 23 -14.42 3.61 10.56
CA TYR A 23 -13.21 2.80 10.61
C TYR A 23 -12.65 2.68 12.02
N GLN A 24 -12.26 1.46 12.40
CA GLN A 24 -11.65 1.18 13.71
C GLN A 24 -10.14 1.06 13.61
N CYS A 25 -9.66 0.38 12.56
CA CYS A 25 -8.24 0.16 12.34
C CYS A 25 -7.86 0.24 10.85
N ALA A 26 -6.57 0.37 10.62
CA ALA A 26 -5.96 0.31 9.30
C ALA A 26 -4.90 -0.79 9.29
N VAL A 27 -4.99 -1.70 8.32
CA VAL A 27 -3.92 -2.66 8.05
C VAL A 27 -2.95 -2.01 7.07
N ILE A 28 -1.72 -1.79 7.50
CA ILE A 28 -0.67 -1.16 6.73
C ILE A 28 0.33 -2.22 6.33
N SER A 29 0.50 -2.41 5.02
CA SER A 29 1.46 -3.34 4.44
C SER A 29 2.36 -2.63 3.47
N TYR A 30 3.65 -2.95 3.46
CA TYR A 30 4.58 -2.42 2.47
C TYR A 30 5.71 -3.39 2.15
N VAL A 31 6.25 -3.23 0.95
CA VAL A 31 7.55 -3.75 0.52
C VAL A 31 8.31 -2.58 -0.10
N GLY A 32 9.55 -2.38 0.34
CA GLY A 32 10.41 -1.33 -0.15
C GLY A 32 11.87 -1.76 -0.26
N LEU A 33 12.62 -0.99 -1.02
CA LEU A 33 14.07 -1.14 -1.18
C LEU A 33 14.81 -0.08 -0.38
N LYS A 34 15.88 -0.51 0.27
CA LYS A 34 16.84 0.37 0.93
C LYS A 34 17.74 0.98 -0.15
N THR A 35 17.65 2.29 -0.34
CA THR A 35 18.52 3.03 -1.27
C THR A 35 19.38 4.01 -0.50
N ALA A 36 20.38 4.58 -1.17
CA ALA A 36 21.20 5.66 -0.60
C ALA A 36 20.39 6.90 -0.18
N GLN A 37 19.18 7.07 -0.73
CA GLN A 37 18.26 8.17 -0.42
C GLN A 37 17.17 7.76 0.59
N GLY A 38 17.33 6.61 1.25
CA GLY A 38 16.39 6.08 2.23
C GLY A 38 15.50 4.98 1.66
N LEU A 39 14.42 4.68 2.38
CA LEU A 39 13.49 3.61 2.03
C LEU A 39 12.56 4.02 0.89
N ARG A 40 12.66 3.32 -0.24
CA ARG A 40 11.83 3.54 -1.42
C ARG A 40 10.80 2.45 -1.59
N LEU A 41 9.54 2.85 -1.75
CA LEU A 41 8.41 1.95 -1.83
C LEU A 41 8.37 1.23 -3.19
N LEU A 42 8.35 -0.11 -3.17
CA LEU A 42 7.94 -0.89 -4.32
C LEU A 42 6.41 -0.95 -4.33
N PHE A 43 5.85 -1.40 -3.21
CA PHE A 43 4.41 -1.57 -3.02
C PHE A 43 4.00 -1.19 -1.60
N GLY A 44 2.91 -0.47 -1.46
CA GLY A 44 2.32 -0.16 -0.17
C GLY A 44 0.80 -0.17 -0.24
N ARG A 45 0.16 -0.58 0.85
CA ARG A 45 -1.29 -0.56 0.99
C ARG A 45 -1.68 -0.12 2.40
N VAL A 46 -2.63 0.79 2.47
CA VAL A 46 -3.41 1.10 3.66
C VAL A 46 -4.83 0.57 3.43
N LEU A 47 -5.23 -0.46 4.17
CA LEU A 47 -6.57 -1.02 4.12
C LEU A 47 -7.35 -0.57 5.35
N LEU A 48 -8.36 0.29 5.14
CA LEU A 48 -9.23 0.79 6.21
C LEU A 48 -10.33 -0.23 6.51
N GLU A 49 -10.39 -0.66 7.77
CA GLU A 49 -11.26 -1.73 8.27
C GLU A 49 -12.32 -1.15 9.23
N PRO A 50 -13.63 -1.39 8.98
CA PRO A 50 -14.70 -0.89 9.85
C PRO A 50 -14.80 -1.66 11.18
N THR A 51 -14.16 -2.81 11.27
CA THR A 51 -14.14 -3.66 12.47
C THR A 51 -12.77 -4.26 12.67
N HIS A 52 -12.41 -4.40 13.94
CA HIS A 52 -11.22 -5.16 14.34
C HIS A 52 -11.44 -6.69 14.28
N ALA A 53 -12.69 -7.14 14.20
CA ALA A 53 -13.02 -8.56 14.20
C ALA A 53 -12.46 -9.24 12.94
N GLY A 54 -11.65 -10.28 13.14
CA GLY A 54 -10.98 -11.01 12.05
C GLY A 54 -9.73 -10.33 11.48
N VAL A 55 -9.35 -9.15 11.99
CA VAL A 55 -8.08 -8.51 11.67
C VAL A 55 -7.02 -9.03 12.64
N SER A 56 -5.96 -9.64 12.10
CA SER A 56 -4.82 -10.09 12.91
C SER A 56 -3.88 -8.93 13.23
N ASP A 57 -3.69 -8.68 14.54
CA ASP A 57 -2.71 -7.74 15.11
C ASP A 57 -1.26 -8.21 15.01
N THR A 58 -1.04 -9.45 14.56
CA THR A 58 0.31 -9.98 14.41
C THR A 58 1.09 -9.10 13.43
N THR A 59 2.11 -8.46 13.95
CA THR A 59 3.06 -7.70 13.14
C THR A 59 3.96 -8.67 12.41
N PHE A 60 4.07 -8.49 11.10
CA PHE A 60 5.04 -9.17 10.26
C PHE A 60 6.12 -8.17 9.87
N ARG A 61 7.38 -8.57 9.96
CA ARG A 61 8.53 -7.81 9.49
C ARG A 61 9.53 -8.77 8.88
N PHE A 62 10.06 -8.38 7.73
CA PHE A 62 11.08 -9.08 6.99
C PHE A 62 12.08 -8.05 6.47
N GLU A 63 13.37 -8.34 6.60
CA GLU A 63 14.42 -7.38 6.26
C GLU A 63 15.67 -8.13 5.78
N THR A 64 16.18 -7.72 4.62
CA THR A 64 17.46 -8.16 4.06
C THR A 64 18.40 -6.97 3.92
N GLU A 65 19.53 -7.16 3.24
CA GLU A 65 20.44 -6.06 2.92
C GLU A 65 19.76 -4.97 2.11
N HIS A 66 18.99 -5.35 1.08
CA HIS A 66 18.39 -4.38 0.15
C HIS A 66 16.88 -4.23 0.26
N LEU A 67 16.18 -5.15 0.93
CA LEU A 67 14.73 -5.18 0.97
C LEU A 67 14.20 -5.09 2.41
N ILE A 68 13.06 -4.43 2.57
CA ILE A 68 12.26 -4.47 3.78
C ILE A 68 10.80 -4.68 3.41
N ALA A 69 10.12 -5.53 4.16
CA ALA A 69 8.70 -5.76 4.05
C ALA A 69 8.09 -5.80 5.45
N ALA A 70 6.90 -5.25 5.59
CA ALA A 70 6.18 -5.36 6.84
C ALA A 70 4.67 -5.29 6.64
N ARG A 71 3.96 -5.83 7.62
CA ARG A 71 2.52 -5.66 7.81
C ARG A 71 2.24 -5.41 9.29
N PHE A 72 1.47 -4.38 9.60
CA PHE A 72 1.05 -4.09 10.96
C PHE A 72 -0.35 -3.44 10.97
N VAL A 73 -0.96 -3.37 12.15
CA VAL A 73 -2.25 -2.73 12.36
C VAL A 73 -2.03 -1.42 13.11
N SER A 74 -2.70 -0.37 12.67
CA SER A 74 -2.73 0.95 13.30
C SER A 74 -4.16 1.37 13.61
N SER A 75 -4.35 2.30 14.55
CA SER A 75 -5.64 2.98 14.71
C SER A 75 -6.03 3.71 13.42
N ALA A 76 -7.34 3.82 13.17
CA ALA A 76 -7.89 4.57 12.05
C ALA A 76 -8.91 5.61 12.54
N THR A 77 -8.52 6.45 13.48
CA THR A 77 -9.33 7.61 13.86
C THR A 77 -9.46 8.57 12.67
N PRO A 78 -10.43 9.50 12.65
CA PRO A 78 -10.53 10.50 11.59
C PRO A 78 -9.23 11.30 11.36
N THR A 79 -8.48 11.57 12.43
CA THR A 79 -7.18 12.23 12.35
C THR A 79 -6.12 11.33 11.71
N ASP A 80 -6.09 10.04 12.08
CA ASP A 80 -5.16 9.07 11.49
C ASP A 80 -5.42 8.90 9.99
N ILE A 81 -6.69 8.81 9.58
CA ILE A 81 -7.08 8.68 8.17
C ILE A 81 -6.62 9.91 7.37
N LYS A 82 -6.85 11.13 7.89
CA LYS A 82 -6.34 12.36 7.27
C LYS A 82 -4.82 12.31 7.12
N SER A 83 -4.11 11.86 8.14
CA SER A 83 -2.65 11.71 8.08
C SER A 83 -2.21 10.68 7.02
N PHE A 84 -2.91 9.55 6.91
CA PHE A 84 -2.63 8.55 5.88
C PHE A 84 -2.83 9.12 4.47
N LEU A 85 -3.89 9.90 4.27
CA LEU A 85 -4.17 10.54 2.98
C LEU A 85 -3.15 11.64 2.66
N GLU A 86 -2.78 12.49 3.62
CA GLU A 86 -1.74 13.51 3.43
C GLU A 86 -0.39 12.87 3.05
N LYS A 87 -0.02 11.77 3.71
CA LYS A 87 1.17 10.99 3.34
C LYS A 87 1.03 10.41 1.95
N ALA A 88 -0.10 9.76 1.66
CA ALA A 88 -0.34 9.15 0.36
C ALA A 88 -0.26 10.18 -0.78
N ARG A 89 -0.79 11.39 -0.58
CA ARG A 89 -0.71 12.52 -1.53
C ARG A 89 0.73 12.86 -1.89
N ASN A 90 1.66 12.73 -0.94
CA ASN A 90 3.10 12.93 -1.16
C ASN A 90 3.82 11.66 -1.66
N GLY A 91 3.08 10.59 -1.93
CA GLY A 91 3.63 9.28 -2.30
C GLY A 91 4.25 8.54 -1.12
N GLU A 92 3.89 8.88 0.12
CA GLU A 92 4.46 8.30 1.33
C GLU A 92 3.48 7.36 2.04
N ILE A 93 4.04 6.39 2.75
CA ILE A 93 3.30 5.51 3.65
C ILE A 93 3.99 5.47 5.02
N LEU A 94 3.19 5.31 6.08
CA LEU A 94 3.70 5.03 7.42
C LEU A 94 4.40 3.66 7.43
N THR A 95 5.55 3.57 8.08
CA THR A 95 6.26 2.32 8.33
C THR A 95 6.49 2.12 9.82
N ILE A 96 6.91 0.90 10.21
CA ILE A 96 7.20 0.59 11.63
C ILE A 96 8.28 1.53 12.19
N ASP A 97 9.28 1.87 11.37
CA ASP A 97 10.44 2.67 11.79
C ASP A 97 10.39 4.13 11.29
N GLY A 98 9.27 4.60 10.72
CA GLY A 98 9.15 5.96 10.19
C GLY A 98 8.25 6.07 8.96
N ALA A 99 8.81 6.48 7.82
CA ALA A 99 8.08 6.62 6.56
C ALA A 99 8.88 6.03 5.39
N ALA A 100 8.15 5.48 4.41
CA ALA A 100 8.67 5.08 3.11
C ALA A 100 8.02 5.94 2.03
N SER A 101 8.77 6.24 0.96
CA SER A 101 8.29 7.09 -0.13
C SER A 101 8.40 6.39 -1.47
N LEU A 102 7.42 6.61 -2.34
CA LEU A 102 7.54 6.26 -3.75
C LEU A 102 8.69 7.05 -4.37
N SER A 103 9.44 6.38 -5.24
CA SER A 103 10.36 7.07 -6.13
C SER A 103 9.55 7.73 -7.25
N ILE A 104 9.74 9.04 -7.42
CA ILE A 104 9.03 9.85 -8.41
C ILE A 104 9.51 9.47 -9.83
N GLN A 105 8.61 9.56 -10.81
CA GLN A 105 8.94 9.37 -12.22
C GLN A 105 9.94 10.43 -12.72
N VAL A 106 10.60 10.16 -13.83
CA VAL A 106 11.61 11.06 -14.44
C VAL A 106 10.99 12.40 -14.89
N ASP A 107 9.70 12.41 -15.20
CA ASP A 107 8.91 13.61 -15.50
C ASP A 107 8.44 14.39 -14.26
N GLY A 108 8.79 13.90 -13.06
CA GLY A 108 8.60 14.57 -11.79
C GLY A 108 7.21 14.43 -11.18
N ASN A 109 6.30 13.62 -11.74
CA ASN A 109 4.94 13.50 -11.20
C ASN A 109 4.57 12.08 -10.76
N LEU A 110 3.80 12.01 -9.67
CA LEU A 110 3.06 10.81 -9.30
C LEU A 110 1.81 10.73 -10.17
N SER A 111 1.38 9.52 -10.55
CA SER A 111 0.07 9.30 -11.14
C SER A 111 -0.92 8.94 -10.05
N THR A 112 -2.15 9.44 -10.12
CA THR A 112 -3.21 9.14 -9.15
C THR A 112 -4.49 8.77 -9.87
N SER A 113 -5.11 7.67 -9.46
CA SER A 113 -6.41 7.23 -9.95
C SER A 113 -7.30 6.75 -8.81
N PHE A 114 -8.57 7.16 -8.85
CA PHE A 114 -9.57 6.70 -7.89
C PHE A 114 -10.53 5.75 -8.60
N SER A 115 -10.75 4.58 -7.99
CA SER A 115 -11.68 3.58 -8.48
C SER A 115 -12.79 3.36 -7.44
N PRO A 116 -14.01 3.91 -7.64
CA PRO A 116 -15.05 3.93 -6.61
C PRO A 116 -15.70 2.58 -6.31
N ILE A 117 -15.69 1.67 -7.29
CA ILE A 117 -16.47 0.41 -7.25
C ILE A 117 -15.75 -0.74 -7.97
N HIS A 118 -14.48 -0.58 -8.32
CA HIS A 118 -13.70 -1.63 -8.97
C HIS A 118 -12.25 -1.54 -8.52
N HIS A 119 -11.75 -2.54 -7.83
CA HIS A 119 -10.32 -2.64 -7.58
C HIS A 119 -9.69 -3.36 -8.78
N PRO A 120 -8.76 -2.75 -9.54
CA PRO A 120 -8.29 -3.29 -10.81
C PRO A 120 -7.63 -4.68 -10.70
N PHE A 121 -7.17 -5.05 -9.51
CA PHE A 121 -6.47 -6.30 -9.24
C PHE A 121 -7.26 -7.36 -8.47
N VAL A 122 -8.50 -7.06 -8.08
CA VAL A 122 -9.37 -8.01 -7.38
C VAL A 122 -10.55 -8.30 -8.32
N SER A 123 -10.39 -9.31 -9.16
CA SER A 123 -11.46 -9.80 -10.05
C SER A 123 -12.50 -10.64 -9.28
N GLU A 124 -12.09 -11.29 -8.19
CA GLU A 124 -12.95 -12.02 -7.27
C GLU A 124 -12.78 -11.46 -5.84
N GLY A 125 -13.83 -10.81 -5.33
CA GLY A 125 -13.83 -10.16 -4.02
C GLY A 125 -14.76 -8.94 -3.99
N PRO A 126 -15.03 -8.37 -2.80
CA PRO A 126 -15.87 -7.20 -2.68
C PRO A 126 -15.28 -6.03 -3.46
N ARG A 127 -16.14 -5.32 -4.19
CA ARG A 127 -15.79 -4.12 -4.96
C ARG A 127 -15.49 -2.96 -4.00
N LEU A 128 -14.22 -2.84 -3.60
CA LEU A 128 -13.79 -1.83 -2.63
C LEU A 128 -13.34 -0.55 -3.35
N PRO A 129 -13.78 0.63 -2.87
CA PRO A 129 -13.20 1.90 -3.26
C PRO A 129 -11.70 1.93 -2.98
N SER A 130 -10.92 2.33 -3.98
CA SER A 130 -9.46 2.37 -3.89
C SER A 130 -8.90 3.62 -4.54
N LEU A 131 -7.97 4.27 -3.85
CA LEU A 131 -7.13 5.31 -4.39
C LEU A 131 -5.75 4.71 -4.67
N ARG A 132 -5.32 4.76 -5.92
CA ARG A 132 -4.01 4.25 -6.35
C ARG A 132 -3.11 5.41 -6.73
N ILE A 133 -1.87 5.35 -6.24
CA ILE A 133 -0.82 6.32 -6.51
C ILE A 133 0.38 5.56 -7.06
N SER A 134 0.80 5.90 -8.27
CA SER A 134 1.88 5.18 -8.96
C SER A 134 3.09 6.09 -9.15
N GLY A 135 4.27 5.54 -8.87
CA GLY A 135 5.56 6.21 -9.05
C GLY A 135 6.31 5.72 -10.28
N THR A 136 7.64 5.64 -10.16
CA THR A 136 8.56 5.17 -11.20
C THR A 136 8.42 3.67 -11.52
N SER A 137 9.14 3.24 -12.56
CA SER A 137 9.27 1.83 -12.91
C SER A 137 9.93 1.04 -11.77
N ARG A 138 9.29 -0.06 -11.39
CA ARG A 138 9.78 -1.02 -10.42
C ARG A 138 11.07 -1.65 -10.91
N HIS A 139 11.14 -2.03 -12.20
CA HIS A 139 12.37 -2.53 -12.79
C HIS A 139 13.53 -1.54 -12.63
N ASN A 140 13.31 -0.26 -12.92
CA ASN A 140 14.33 0.78 -12.74
C ASN A 140 14.73 0.96 -11.27
N LEU A 141 13.76 0.87 -10.34
CA LEU A 141 14.05 1.01 -8.92
C LEU A 141 14.86 -0.19 -8.39
N ILE A 142 14.50 -1.42 -8.76
CA ILE A 142 15.26 -2.62 -8.39
C ILE A 142 16.68 -2.52 -8.92
N THR A 143 16.83 -2.30 -10.23
CA THR A 143 18.15 -2.23 -10.89
C THR A 143 19.04 -1.08 -10.42
N SER A 144 18.47 -0.06 -9.76
CA SER A 144 19.24 1.02 -9.13
C SER A 144 19.94 0.62 -7.83
N VAL A 145 19.50 -0.48 -7.20
CA VAL A 145 20.02 -0.97 -5.91
C VAL A 145 20.77 -2.29 -6.09
N THR A 146 20.18 -3.23 -6.84
CA THR A 146 20.73 -4.58 -7.04
C THR A 146 20.17 -5.19 -8.34
N ASP A 147 20.72 -6.31 -8.81
CA ASP A 147 20.09 -7.04 -9.91
C ASP A 147 18.96 -7.96 -9.41
N SER A 148 18.02 -8.29 -10.28
CA SER A 148 16.84 -9.08 -9.89
C SER A 148 17.19 -10.47 -9.36
N ARG A 149 18.29 -11.08 -9.83
CA ARG A 149 18.72 -12.41 -9.38
C ARG A 149 19.35 -12.34 -8.00
N ALA A 150 20.14 -11.30 -7.73
CA ALA A 150 20.70 -11.06 -6.41
C ALA A 150 19.59 -10.86 -5.38
N LEU A 151 18.54 -10.10 -5.73
CA LEU A 151 17.37 -9.95 -4.87
C LEU A 151 16.66 -11.30 -4.61
N ASP A 152 16.48 -12.14 -5.63
CA ASP A 152 15.91 -13.49 -5.45
C ASP A 152 16.78 -14.37 -4.53
N TRP A 153 18.11 -14.23 -4.59
CA TRP A 153 19.02 -14.93 -3.70
C TRP A 153 18.92 -14.43 -2.26
N GLU A 154 18.78 -13.12 -2.05
CA GLU A 154 18.55 -12.56 -0.71
C GLU A 154 17.27 -13.11 -0.08
N LEU A 155 16.19 -13.19 -0.85
CA LEU A 155 14.92 -13.74 -0.37
C LEU A 155 15.06 -15.21 0.06
N LYS A 156 15.79 -16.01 -0.72
CA LYS A 156 16.02 -17.44 -0.42
C LYS A 156 17.02 -17.68 0.71
N ALA A 157 17.95 -16.76 0.92
CA ALA A 157 19.00 -16.88 1.93
C ALA A 157 18.64 -16.23 3.28
N ALA A 158 17.49 -15.56 3.37
CA ALA A 158 17.01 -14.95 4.60
C ALA A 158 16.66 -16.00 5.67
N GLU A 159 16.59 -15.56 6.93
CA GLU A 159 16.26 -16.43 8.07
C GLU A 159 14.88 -17.10 7.91
N ALA A 160 13.91 -16.33 7.43
CA ALA A 160 12.61 -16.81 6.96
C ALA A 160 12.60 -16.71 5.42
N PRO A 161 12.98 -17.79 4.70
CA PRO A 161 13.19 -17.71 3.27
C PRO A 161 11.88 -17.62 2.49
N PHE A 162 11.94 -16.91 1.36
CA PHE A 162 10.89 -16.83 0.35
C PHE A 162 11.46 -17.24 -1.00
N ASP A 163 10.68 -17.97 -1.80
CA ASP A 163 11.09 -18.44 -3.12
C ASP A 163 11.24 -17.31 -4.13
N ASN A 164 10.44 -16.25 -3.98
CA ASN A 164 10.42 -15.08 -4.83
C ASN A 164 9.67 -13.91 -4.16
N LEU A 165 9.70 -12.75 -4.81
CA LEU A 165 9.03 -11.55 -4.31
C LEU A 165 7.49 -11.67 -4.31
N ASP A 166 6.87 -12.49 -5.16
CA ASP A 166 5.41 -12.71 -5.10
C ASP A 166 4.98 -13.43 -3.82
N GLU A 167 5.77 -14.39 -3.34
CA GLU A 167 5.50 -15.07 -2.06
C GLU A 167 5.58 -14.09 -0.88
N LEU A 168 6.59 -13.20 -0.89
CA LEU A 168 6.72 -12.15 0.12
C LEU A 168 5.55 -11.14 0.06
N LEU A 169 5.11 -10.76 -1.13
CA LEU A 169 3.95 -9.89 -1.32
C LEU A 169 2.67 -10.54 -0.78
N ASN A 170 2.46 -11.83 -1.07
CA ASN A 170 1.34 -12.60 -0.54
C ASN A 170 1.37 -12.65 0.99
N GLN A 171 2.53 -12.86 1.60
CA GLN A 171 2.70 -12.83 3.05
C GLN A 171 2.31 -11.47 3.66
N CYS A 172 2.50 -10.37 2.91
CA CYS A 172 2.08 -9.02 3.30
C CYS A 172 0.62 -8.70 2.94
N ASN A 173 -0.16 -9.64 2.38
CA ASN A 173 -1.49 -9.40 1.80
C ASN A 173 -1.50 -8.28 0.72
N LEU A 174 -0.42 -8.19 -0.05
CA LEU A 174 -0.30 -7.29 -1.20
C LEU A 174 -0.59 -8.06 -2.50
N PRO A 175 -1.02 -7.37 -3.57
CA PRO A 175 -1.22 -8.02 -4.86
C PRO A 175 0.11 -8.59 -5.41
N THR A 176 0.00 -9.49 -6.38
CA THR A 176 1.18 -10.05 -7.06
C THR A 176 1.76 -9.06 -8.07
N GLN A 177 3.01 -9.28 -8.45
CA GLN A 177 3.71 -8.50 -9.46
C GLN A 177 2.95 -8.42 -10.78
N MET A 178 2.35 -9.54 -11.23
CA MET A 178 1.58 -9.60 -12.47
C MET A 178 0.37 -8.67 -12.42
N GLN A 179 -0.30 -8.61 -11.26
CA GLN A 179 -1.43 -7.72 -11.08
C GLN A 179 -0.96 -6.26 -11.18
N MET A 180 0.07 -5.86 -10.43
CA MET A 180 0.41 -4.44 -10.27
C MET A 180 1.06 -3.79 -11.50
N GLY A 181 1.63 -4.59 -12.40
CA GLY A 181 2.41 -4.11 -13.55
C GLY A 181 3.81 -3.65 -13.15
N ASP A 182 4.45 -2.84 -13.99
CA ASP A 182 5.83 -2.36 -13.77
C ASP A 182 5.92 -1.05 -12.97
N SER A 183 4.83 -0.50 -12.43
CA SER A 183 4.90 0.73 -11.63
C SER A 183 4.99 0.43 -10.14
N THR A 184 5.88 1.14 -9.45
CA THR A 184 5.79 1.25 -7.98
C THR A 184 4.43 1.82 -7.59
N THR A 185 3.80 1.28 -6.55
CA THR A 185 2.39 1.59 -6.24
C THR A 185 2.17 1.77 -4.75
N LEU A 186 1.47 2.83 -4.38
CA LEU A 186 0.84 3.00 -3.08
C LEU A 186 -0.68 2.97 -3.27
N GLU A 187 -1.38 2.27 -2.40
CA GLU A 187 -2.82 2.13 -2.46
C GLU A 187 -3.47 2.43 -1.11
N VAL A 188 -4.59 3.16 -1.14
CA VAL A 188 -5.48 3.31 0.02
C VAL A 188 -6.81 2.67 -0.35
N VAL A 189 -7.20 1.62 0.37
CA VAL A 189 -8.41 0.85 0.13
C VAL A 189 -9.36 1.05 1.29
N ALA A 190 -10.61 1.37 0.98
CA ALA A 190 -11.64 1.63 1.96
C ALA A 190 -12.64 0.47 1.97
N LYS A 191 -12.74 -0.31 3.05
CA LYS A 191 -13.86 -1.25 3.16
C LYS A 191 -15.16 -0.51 3.44
N SER A 192 -16.21 -0.84 2.70
CA SER A 192 -17.52 -0.24 2.91
C SER A 192 -18.03 -0.61 4.31
N PRO A 193 -18.44 0.37 5.13
CA PRO A 193 -19.08 0.06 6.40
C PRO A 193 -20.43 -0.62 6.15
N VAL A 194 -20.66 -1.75 6.81
CA VAL A 194 -21.95 -2.45 6.75
C VAL A 194 -22.67 -2.18 8.07
N LEU A 195 -23.89 -1.66 7.97
CA LEU A 195 -24.77 -1.53 9.13
C LEU A 195 -25.55 -2.84 9.27
N ILE A 196 -25.23 -3.64 10.28
CA ILE A 196 -26.08 -4.78 10.66
C ILE A 196 -27.22 -4.17 11.49
N SER A 197 -28.32 -3.81 10.83
CA SER A 197 -29.56 -3.55 11.55
C SER A 197 -30.13 -4.91 11.96
N ASP A 198 -30.05 -5.25 13.25
CA ASP A 198 -30.79 -6.38 13.79
C ASP A 198 -32.28 -6.13 13.56
N THR A 199 -32.87 -6.79 12.55
CA THR A 199 -34.32 -6.91 12.44
C THR A 199 -34.76 -7.86 13.54
N SER A 200 -35.19 -7.28 14.66
CA SER A 200 -35.95 -7.95 15.71
C SER A 200 -37.38 -8.22 15.27
#